data_AF-A0A1V9V3X9-F1
#
_entry.id   AF-A0A1V9V3X9-F1
#
_cell.length_a   1.000
_cell.length_b   1.000
_cell.length_c   1.000
_cell.angle_alpha   90.00
_cell.angle_beta   90.00
_cell.angle_gamma   90.00
#
_symmetry.space_group_name_H-M   'P 1'
#
loop_
_entity.id
_entity.type
_entity.pdbx_description
1 polymer ?
#
loop_
_entity_poly.entity_id
_entity_poly.type
_entity_poly.pdbx_seq_one_letter_code
_entity_poly.pdbx_strand_id
1 'polypeptide(L)'
;MLTALEKQLSFLREIDRLKRVIRQSPLLDKSRKENSAEHSLHLAMYDLILSEYAIGQVDPNRIIRMLLMHDMVEIDVGDFPTRGTSSSEEQARLEVEAAHRLFGQLCADACPHSGHGAHSQSPPRDTFNCRELSHLHANA
;
A
#
# COMPACT_ATOMS: atom_id res chain seq x y z
N MET A 1 -13.35 18.80 -12.40
CA MET A 1 -12.85 17.50 -11.93
C MET A 1 -11.36 17.42 -12.22
N LEU A 2 -10.57 16.83 -11.33
CA LEU A 2 -9.14 16.58 -11.59
C LEU A 2 -8.99 15.53 -12.69
N THR A 3 -8.01 15.73 -13.57
CA THR A 3 -7.55 14.75 -14.55
C THR A 3 -6.96 13.51 -13.85
N ALA A 4 -6.84 12.40 -14.58
CA ALA A 4 -6.22 11.18 -14.06
C ALA A 4 -4.76 11.42 -13.59
N LEU A 5 -4.00 12.23 -14.33
CA LEU A 5 -2.62 12.57 -13.98
C LEU A 5 -2.56 13.40 -12.68
N GLU A 6 -3.45 14.38 -12.51
CA GLU A 6 -3.49 15.18 -11.27
C GLU A 6 -3.81 14.32 -10.04
N LYS A 7 -4.71 13.34 -10.18
CA LYS A 7 -5.00 12.36 -9.12
C LYS A 7 -3.79 11.50 -8.77
N GLN A 8 -3.08 10.99 -9.77
CA GLN A 8 -1.85 10.21 -9.56
C GLN A 8 -0.77 11.05 -8.87
N LEU A 9 -0.55 12.29 -9.32
CA LEU A 9 0.42 13.19 -8.69
C LEU A 9 0.00 13.58 -7.27
N SER A 10 -1.30 13.74 -7.00
CA SER A 10 -1.82 13.97 -5.64
C SER A 10 -1.53 12.78 -4.75
N PHE A 11 -1.81 11.55 -5.21
CA PHE A 11 -1.51 10.34 -4.48
C PHE A 11 0.00 10.21 -4.20
N LEU A 12 0.85 10.42 -5.20
CA LEU A 12 2.30 10.37 -5.04
C LEU A 12 2.82 11.40 -4.02
N ARG A 13 2.20 12.58 -3.94
CA ARG A 13 2.51 13.58 -2.91
C ARG A 13 2.03 13.15 -1.53
N GLU A 14 0.86 12.53 -1.44
CA GLU A 14 0.31 12.08 -0.16
C GLU A 14 1.16 10.97 0.45
N ILE A 15 1.60 9.98 -0.34
CA ILE A 15 2.42 8.86 0.18
C ILE A 15 3.82 9.29 0.67
N ASP A 16 4.31 10.48 0.29
CA ASP A 16 5.55 11.04 0.85
C ASP A 16 5.47 11.17 2.38
N ARG A 17 4.27 11.34 2.92
CA ARG A 17 4.01 11.43 4.36
C ARG A 17 4.37 10.15 5.11
N LEU A 18 4.44 9.00 4.44
CA LEU A 18 4.86 7.74 5.06
C LEU A 18 6.26 7.83 5.67
N LYS A 19 7.14 8.67 5.11
CA LYS A 19 8.50 8.94 5.63
C LYS A 19 8.50 9.57 7.03
N ARG A 20 7.35 10.09 7.48
CA ARG A 20 7.19 10.71 8.82
C ARG A 20 6.68 9.72 9.86
N VAL A 21 6.20 8.55 9.46
CA VAL A 21 5.75 7.51 10.38
C VAL A 21 6.98 6.81 10.92
N ILE A 22 7.27 6.97 12.21
CA ILE A 22 8.43 6.38 12.87
C ILE A 22 8.03 5.07 13.54
N ARG A 23 8.69 3.99 13.16
CA ARG A 23 8.46 2.63 13.67
C ARG A 23 9.16 2.42 15.01
N GLN A 24 8.78 1.38 15.75
CA GLN A 24 9.52 1.00 16.97
C GLN A 24 10.91 0.40 16.70
N SER A 25 11.09 -0.22 15.53
CA SER A 25 12.34 -0.87 15.13
C SER A 25 13.48 0.15 15.03
N PRO A 26 14.65 -0.10 15.66
CA PRO A 26 15.84 0.69 15.42
C PRO A 26 16.49 0.32 14.08
N LEU A 27 17.26 1.25 13.52
CA LEU A 27 18.24 0.91 12.49
C LEU A 27 19.25 -0.12 13.02
N LEU A 28 19.94 -0.81 12.12
CA LEU A 28 20.93 -1.84 12.47
C LEU A 28 22.07 -1.28 13.33
N ASP A 29 22.47 -0.03 13.09
CA ASP A 29 23.48 0.69 13.88
C ASP A 29 22.94 1.31 15.17
N LYS A 30 21.63 1.21 15.40
CA LYS A 30 20.89 1.76 16.56
C LYS A 30 20.97 3.28 16.70
N SER A 31 21.35 4.01 15.65
CA SER A 31 21.48 5.48 15.69
C SER A 31 20.13 6.19 15.87
N ARG A 32 19.06 5.63 15.30
CA ARG A 32 17.68 6.11 15.42
C ARG A 32 16.69 4.97 15.17
N LYS A 33 15.41 5.27 15.40
CA LYS A 33 14.29 4.45 14.93
C LYS A 33 14.12 4.58 13.43
N GLU A 34 13.67 3.50 12.80
CA GLU A 34 13.36 3.49 11.38
C GLU A 34 12.00 4.18 11.10
N ASN A 35 11.75 4.60 9.85
CA ASN A 35 10.45 5.05 9.37
C ASN A 35 9.80 4.00 8.44
N SER A 36 8.50 4.11 8.21
CA SER A 36 7.74 3.09 7.47
C SER A 36 8.08 3.01 5.98
N ALA A 37 8.50 4.13 5.38
CA ALA A 37 8.93 4.13 3.98
C ALA A 37 10.27 3.41 3.78
N GLU A 38 11.25 3.60 4.67
CA GLU A 38 12.53 2.87 4.58
C GLU A 38 12.38 1.39 4.95
N HIS A 39 11.45 1.06 5.85
CA HIS A 39 11.09 -0.32 6.16
C HIS A 39 10.56 -1.06 4.93
N SER A 40 9.53 -0.49 4.28
CA SER A 40 8.93 -1.02 3.06
C SER A 40 9.96 -1.22 1.93
N LEU A 41 10.84 -0.23 1.74
CA LEU A 41 11.93 -0.34 0.78
C LEU A 41 12.88 -1.50 1.12
N HIS A 42 13.28 -1.62 2.39
CA HIS A 42 14.23 -2.66 2.81
C HIS A 42 13.63 -4.07 2.67
N LEU A 43 12.34 -4.25 2.97
CA LEU A 43 11.65 -5.52 2.73
C LEU A 43 11.55 -5.85 1.24
N ALA A 44 11.24 -4.88 0.39
CA ALA A 44 11.22 -5.09 -1.06
C ALA A 44 12.60 -5.51 -1.60
N MET A 45 13.69 -4.97 -1.03
CA MET A 45 15.05 -5.41 -1.34
C MET A 45 15.33 -6.83 -0.88
N TYR A 46 14.79 -7.28 0.26
CA TYR A 46 14.89 -8.68 0.67
C TYR A 46 14.21 -9.60 -0.34
N ASP A 47 13.02 -9.29 -0.84
CA ASP A 47 12.36 -10.13 -1.86
C ASP A 47 13.18 -10.20 -3.15
N LEU A 48 13.68 -9.06 -3.64
CA LEU A 48 14.51 -9.01 -4.84
C LEU A 48 15.78 -9.88 -4.75
N ILE A 49 16.40 -9.95 -3.56
CA ILE A 49 17.67 -10.67 -3.35
C ILE A 49 17.44 -12.12 -2.93
N LEU A 50 16.43 -12.38 -2.11
CA LEU A 50 16.22 -13.67 -1.44
C LEU A 50 15.05 -14.48 -2.02
N SER A 51 14.43 -14.03 -3.12
CA SER A 51 13.30 -14.72 -3.77
C SER A 51 13.60 -16.18 -4.13
N GLU A 52 14.87 -16.55 -4.37
CA GLU A 52 15.27 -17.94 -4.64
C GLU A 52 15.02 -18.90 -3.44
N TYR A 53 14.93 -18.36 -2.22
CA TYR A 53 14.65 -19.12 -1.00
C TYR A 53 13.16 -19.22 -0.68
N ALA A 54 12.28 -18.62 -1.51
CA ALA A 54 10.85 -18.67 -1.30
C ALA A 54 10.32 -20.11 -1.45
N ILE A 55 9.48 -20.53 -0.51
CA ILE A 55 8.81 -21.83 -0.58
C ILE A 55 7.57 -21.69 -1.45
N GLY A 56 7.61 -22.32 -2.63
CA GLY A 56 6.49 -22.36 -3.57
C GLY A 56 6.66 -21.39 -4.74
N GLN A 57 5.69 -21.40 -5.65
CA GLN A 57 5.67 -20.50 -6.80
C GLN A 57 5.04 -19.17 -6.39
N VAL A 58 5.88 -18.17 -6.18
CA VAL A 58 5.46 -16.78 -5.96
C VAL A 58 5.90 -15.91 -7.14
N ASP A 59 5.12 -14.88 -7.45
CA ASP A 59 5.50 -13.85 -8.43
C ASP A 59 6.22 -12.72 -7.70
N PRO A 60 7.55 -12.54 -7.88
CA PRO A 60 8.29 -11.48 -7.20
C PRO A 60 7.75 -10.08 -7.51
N ASN A 61 7.25 -9.85 -8.73
CA ASN A 61 6.68 -8.54 -9.07
C ASN A 61 5.43 -8.23 -8.27
N ARG A 62 4.66 -9.26 -7.87
CA ARG A 62 3.50 -9.10 -7.00
C ARG A 62 3.95 -8.82 -5.56
N ILE A 63 4.97 -9.52 -5.07
CA ILE A 63 5.48 -9.34 -3.69
C ILE A 63 6.08 -7.95 -3.53
N ILE A 64 6.96 -7.52 -4.43
CA ILE A 64 7.57 -6.18 -4.38
C ILE A 64 6.49 -5.09 -4.38
N ARG A 65 5.47 -5.21 -5.24
CA ARG A 65 4.35 -4.27 -5.26
C ARG A 65 3.57 -4.27 -3.96
N MET A 66 3.33 -5.43 -3.36
CA MET A 66 2.69 -5.53 -2.04
C MET A 66 3.54 -4.85 -0.96
N LEU A 67 4.84 -5.20 -0.87
CA LEU A 67 5.74 -4.69 0.16
C LEU A 67 5.96 -3.18 0.07
N LEU A 68 5.99 -2.60 -1.13
CA LEU A 68 6.07 -1.14 -1.29
C LEU A 68 4.81 -0.40 -0.81
N MET A 69 3.70 -1.12 -0.59
CA MET A 69 2.38 -0.55 -0.35
C MET A 69 1.76 -0.94 0.98
N HIS A 70 2.25 -2.00 1.63
CA HIS A 70 1.63 -2.60 2.80
C HIS A 70 1.39 -1.60 3.94
N ASP A 71 2.39 -0.77 4.24
CA ASP A 71 2.36 0.22 5.32
C ASP A 71 1.74 1.57 4.92
N MET A 72 1.21 1.75 3.70
CA MET A 72 0.70 3.07 3.28
C MET A 72 -0.43 3.58 4.19
N VAL A 73 -1.24 2.68 4.76
CA VAL A 73 -2.32 3.04 5.70
C VAL A 73 -1.80 3.67 7.00
N GLU A 74 -0.55 3.39 7.39
CA GLU A 74 0.08 3.96 8.58
C GLU A 74 0.22 5.49 8.50
N ILE A 75 0.09 6.09 7.31
CA ILE A 75 0.03 7.56 7.14
C ILE A 75 -1.06 8.17 8.03
N ASP A 76 -2.19 7.48 8.18
CA ASP A 76 -3.34 7.96 8.94
C ASP A 76 -3.41 7.36 10.34
N VAL A 77 -3.05 6.08 10.46
CA VAL A 77 -3.30 5.31 11.68
C VAL A 77 -2.04 5.17 12.56
N GLY A 78 -0.85 5.43 12.00
CA GLY A 78 0.44 5.26 12.66
C GLY A 78 0.96 3.82 12.64
N ASP A 79 2.21 3.62 13.07
CA ASP A 79 2.81 2.28 13.28
C ASP A 79 2.20 1.66 14.54
N PHE A 80 1.43 0.59 14.37
CA PHE A 80 0.91 -0.22 15.47
C PHE A 80 1.80 -1.43 15.71
N PRO A 81 2.51 -1.51 16.84
CA PRO A 81 3.31 -2.68 17.14
C PRO A 81 2.40 -3.90 17.32
N THR A 82 2.78 -5.05 16.74
CA THR A 82 2.12 -6.36 16.91
C THR A 82 2.01 -6.85 18.36
N ARG A 83 2.63 -6.17 19.33
CA ARG A 83 2.54 -6.43 20.79
C ARG A 83 1.85 -5.31 21.57
N GLY A 84 1.05 -4.48 20.91
CA GLY A 84 0.28 -3.38 21.53
C GLY A 84 -0.94 -3.85 22.33
N THR A 85 -1.48 -2.94 23.15
CA THR A 85 -2.68 -3.15 23.98
C THR A 85 -3.98 -2.71 23.29
N SER A 86 -3.92 -2.28 22.03
CA SER A 86 -5.09 -1.87 21.23
C SER A 86 -5.97 -3.08 20.88
N SER A 87 -7.28 -2.87 20.77
CA SER A 87 -8.15 -3.93 20.24
C SER A 87 -7.86 -4.09 18.74
N SER A 88 -7.52 -5.31 18.34
CA SER A 88 -7.20 -5.64 16.94
C SER A 88 -8.32 -5.26 15.97
N GLU A 89 -9.57 -5.23 16.43
CA GLU A 89 -10.74 -4.89 15.61
C GLU A 89 -10.83 -3.40 15.28
N GLU A 90 -10.53 -2.51 16.24
CA GLU A 90 -10.56 -1.07 16.01
C GLU A 90 -9.43 -0.64 15.09
N GLN A 91 -8.25 -1.24 15.27
CA GLN A 91 -7.11 -1.01 14.39
C GLN A 91 -7.45 -1.42 12.94
N ALA A 92 -7.98 -2.62 12.74
CA ALA A 92 -8.39 -3.09 11.41
C ALA A 92 -9.45 -2.15 10.77
N ARG A 93 -10.40 -1.64 11.56
CA ARG A 93 -11.41 -0.68 11.09
C ARG A 93 -10.76 0.62 10.60
N LEU A 94 -9.81 1.17 11.36
CA LEU A 94 -9.09 2.40 11.01
C LEU A 94 -8.19 2.19 9.78
N GLU A 95 -7.51 1.05 9.68
CA GLU A 95 -6.69 0.70 8.52
C GLU A 95 -7.54 0.61 7.24
N VAL A 96 -8.74 0.01 7.31
CA VAL A 96 -9.70 -0.02 6.20
C VAL A 96 -10.13 1.38 5.78
N GLU A 97 -10.44 2.26 6.73
CA GLU A 97 -10.81 3.65 6.44
C GLU A 97 -9.66 4.43 5.77
N ALA A 98 -8.43 4.27 6.28
CA ALA A 98 -7.23 4.86 5.71
C ALA A 98 -6.98 4.35 4.27
N ALA A 99 -7.11 3.04 4.04
CA ALA A 99 -6.98 2.43 2.73
C ALA A 99 -8.01 3.01 1.74
N HIS A 100 -9.28 3.14 2.16
CA HIS A 100 -10.32 3.75 1.33
C HIS A 100 -10.01 5.20 0.97
N ARG A 101 -9.52 5.99 1.93
CA ARG A 101 -9.17 7.41 1.71
C ARG A 101 -7.96 7.57 0.80
N LEU A 102 -6.90 6.78 1.02
CA LEU A 102 -5.64 6.87 0.28
C LEU A 102 -5.80 6.34 -1.15
N PHE A 103 -6.22 5.08 -1.29
CA PHE A 103 -6.32 4.43 -2.60
C PHE A 103 -7.54 4.91 -3.40
N GLY A 104 -8.58 5.43 -2.73
CA GLY A 104 -9.72 6.08 -3.38
C GLY A 104 -9.33 7.29 -4.23
N GLN A 105 -8.18 7.94 -3.96
CA GLN A 105 -7.67 9.05 -4.76
C GLN A 105 -7.30 8.62 -6.18
N LEU A 106 -6.89 7.36 -6.37
CA LEU A 106 -6.50 6.81 -7.67
C LEU A 106 -7.71 6.39 -8.53
N CYS A 107 -8.92 6.35 -7.95
CA CYS A 107 -10.13 6.00 -8.68
C CYS A 107 -10.62 7.22 -9.49
N ALA A 108 -10.49 7.15 -10.81
CA ALA A 108 -11.30 7.98 -11.71
C ALA A 108 -12.68 7.35 -11.81
N ASP A 109 -13.70 8.09 -11.37
CA ASP A 109 -15.15 7.84 -11.42
C ASP A 109 -15.61 6.45 -11.01
N ALA A 110 -16.62 6.40 -10.14
CA ALA A 110 -17.39 5.19 -9.88
C ALA A 110 -17.57 4.44 -11.20
N CYS A 111 -17.04 3.21 -11.31
CA CYS A 111 -17.46 2.29 -12.34
C CYS A 111 -18.99 2.29 -12.23
N PRO A 112 -19.72 2.84 -13.20
CA PRO A 112 -21.16 2.88 -13.07
C PRO A 112 -21.59 1.41 -12.98
N HIS A 113 -22.43 1.12 -11.99
CA HIS A 113 -23.26 -0.06 -12.02
C HIS A 113 -24.19 0.09 -13.23
N SER A 114 -23.68 -0.17 -14.43
CA SER A 114 -24.43 -0.12 -15.67
C SER A 114 -24.17 -1.43 -16.39
N GLY A 115 -25.23 -2.24 -16.42
CA GLY A 115 -25.28 -3.46 -17.18
C GLY A 115 -24.93 -3.24 -18.65
N HIS A 116 -24.57 -4.36 -19.27
CA HIS A 116 -24.62 -4.63 -20.70
C HIS A 116 -24.14 -3.53 -21.66
N GLY A 117 -22.93 -3.75 -22.19
CA GLY A 117 -22.60 -3.38 -23.57
C GLY A 117 -21.82 -2.08 -23.73
N ALA A 118 -20.57 -2.24 -24.17
CA ALA A 118 -19.83 -1.43 -25.15
C ALA A 118 -18.37 -1.24 -24.74
N HIS A 119 -17.48 -1.92 -25.47
CA HIS A 119 -16.06 -1.63 -25.67
C HIS A 119 -15.34 -0.84 -24.56
N SER A 120 -15.02 -1.51 -23.45
CA SER A 120 -14.06 -0.98 -22.49
C SER A 120 -12.64 -1.16 -23.04
N GLN A 121 -11.99 -0.05 -23.40
CA GLN A 121 -10.54 -0.01 -23.31
C GLN A 121 -10.22 -0.23 -21.84
N SER A 122 -9.85 -1.47 -21.50
CA SER A 122 -9.35 -1.80 -20.18
C SER A 122 -8.14 -0.92 -19.94
N PRO A 123 -8.02 -0.27 -18.76
CA PRO A 123 -6.77 0.40 -18.41
C PRO A 123 -5.63 -0.61 -18.56
N PRO A 124 -4.43 -0.19 -19.01
CA PRO A 124 -3.31 -1.09 -19.22
C PRO A 124 -3.11 -1.95 -17.96
N ARG A 125 -2.83 -3.25 -18.16
CA ARG A 125 -2.71 -4.26 -17.10
C ARG A 125 -1.66 -3.93 -16.01
N ASP A 126 -0.91 -2.85 -16.22
CA ASP A 126 0.17 -2.37 -15.35
C ASP A 126 -0.21 -1.13 -14.52
N THR A 127 -1.45 -0.63 -14.64
CA THR A 127 -1.96 0.42 -13.75
C THR A 127 -2.72 -0.20 -12.59
N PHE A 128 -2.31 0.14 -11.36
CA PHE A 128 -2.99 -0.30 -10.14
C PHE A 128 -4.48 0.03 -10.19
N ASN A 129 -5.32 -0.99 -10.37
CA ASN A 129 -6.75 -0.83 -10.21
C ASN A 129 -7.05 -0.65 -8.72
N CYS A 130 -7.95 0.27 -8.36
CA CYS A 130 -8.42 0.46 -6.98
C CYS A 130 -8.79 -0.86 -6.28
N ARG A 131 -9.32 -1.82 -7.04
CA ARG A 131 -9.63 -3.16 -6.54
C ARG A 131 -8.38 -3.97 -6.17
N GLU A 132 -7.33 -3.90 -6.97
CA GLU A 132 -6.05 -4.58 -6.67
C GLU A 132 -5.34 -3.93 -5.49
N LEU A 133 -5.40 -2.61 -5.36
CA LEU A 133 -4.82 -1.87 -4.24
C LEU A 133 -5.44 -2.28 -2.90
N SER A 134 -6.77 -2.35 -2.84
CA SER A 134 -7.48 -2.84 -1.66
C SER A 134 -7.19 -4.33 -1.39
N HIS A 135 -7.07 -5.17 -2.42
CA HIS A 135 -6.72 -6.58 -2.24
C HIS A 135 -5.26 -6.80 -1.84
N LEU A 136 -4.32 -5.98 -2.31
CA LEU A 136 -2.90 -6.05 -1.95
C LEU A 136 -2.70 -5.71 -0.48
N HIS A 137 -3.40 -4.69 0.03
CA HIS A 137 -3.38 -4.37 1.46
C HIS A 137 -4.07 -5.46 2.30
N ALA A 138 -5.24 -5.97 1.89
CA ALA A 138 -5.95 -7.00 2.65
C ALA A 138 -5.23 -8.37 2.71
N ASN A 139 -4.18 -8.58 1.89
CA ASN A 139 -3.37 -9.79 1.89
C ASN A 139 -1.88 -9.49 2.15
N ALA A 140 -1.55 -8.28 2.61
CA ALA A 140 -0.25 -7.94 3.17
C ALA A 140 -0.24 -8.35 4.66
#